data_AF-A0A950AV27-F1
#
_entry.id   AF-A0A950AV27-F1
#
_cell.length_a   1.000
_cell.length_b   1.000
_cell.length_c   1.000
_cell.angle_alpha   90.00
_cell.angle_beta   90.00
_cell.angle_gamma   90.00
#
_symmetry.space_group_name_H-M   'P 1'
#
loop_
_entity.id
_entity.type
_entity.pdbx_description
1 polymer ?
#
loop_
_entity_poly.entity_id
_entity_poly.type
_entity_poly.pdbx_seq_one_letter_code
_entity_poly.pdbx_strand_id
1 'polypeptide(L)'
;MAPRTTTQNAGETATVVAHGLLTSMAVVTAGTMTLWEHWSDLSPEKRDYLFERILAHAEVVGDGLRDLAQGLPEAVAAELAANERHRPARH
;
A
#
# COMPACT_ATOMS: atom_id res chain seq x y z
N MET A 1 7.46 24.88 31.62
CA MET A 1 6.43 23.95 31.13
C MET A 1 6.53 23.95 29.61
N ALA A 2 7.26 22.99 29.04
CA ALA A 2 7.70 22.98 27.64
C ALA A 2 6.88 21.98 26.80
N PRO A 3 6.78 22.15 25.47
CA PRO A 3 5.71 21.62 24.65
C PRO A 3 5.92 20.13 24.35
N ARG A 4 5.07 19.26 24.89
CA ARG A 4 5.03 17.82 24.55
C ARG A 4 3.96 17.48 23.50
N THR A 5 3.18 18.47 23.07
CA THR A 5 1.91 18.24 22.37
C THR A 5 2.06 18.04 20.85
N THR A 6 3.11 18.55 20.22
CA THR A 6 3.25 18.52 18.76
C THR A 6 3.72 17.17 18.22
N THR A 7 4.62 16.49 18.93
CA THR A 7 5.19 15.20 18.49
C THR A 7 4.22 14.04 18.67
N GLN A 8 3.35 14.11 19.68
CA GLN A 8 2.35 13.06 19.96
C GLN A 8 1.27 12.98 18.88
N ASN A 9 0.78 14.13 18.39
CA ASN A 9 -0.20 14.18 17.31
C ASN A 9 0.31 13.61 15.98
N ALA A 10 1.61 13.77 15.69
CA ALA A 10 2.23 13.23 14.48
C ALA A 10 2.30 11.69 14.51
N GLY A 11 2.63 11.10 15.67
CA GLY A 11 2.64 9.65 15.84
C GLY A 11 1.26 8.99 15.76
N GLU A 12 0.24 9.64 16.32
CA GLU A 12 -1.16 9.19 16.22
C GLU A 12 -1.67 9.23 14.78
N THR A 13 -1.39 10.32 14.06
CA THR A 13 -1.74 10.46 12.63
C THR A 13 -1.06 9.38 11.78
N ALA A 14 0.24 9.15 11.99
CA ALA A 14 0.97 8.10 11.27
C ALA A 14 0.41 6.70 11.53
N THR A 15 0.00 6.42 12.78
CA THR A 15 -0.60 5.13 13.16
C THR A 15 -1.94 4.90 12.46
N VAL A 16 -2.81 5.92 12.43
CA VAL A 16 -4.11 5.84 11.75
C VAL A 16 -3.93 5.64 10.24
N VAL A 17 -3.00 6.37 9.62
CA VAL A 17 -2.70 6.23 8.19
C VAL A 17 -2.12 4.85 7.88
N ALA A 18 -1.15 4.38 8.67
CA ALA A 18 -0.58 3.04 8.50
C ALA A 18 -1.63 1.94 8.65
N HIS A 19 -2.53 2.07 9.63
CA HIS A 19 -3.64 1.13 9.81
C HIS A 19 -4.58 1.13 8.59
N GLY A 20 -4.97 2.31 8.10
CA GLY A 20 -5.80 2.45 6.89
C GLY A 20 -5.16 1.83 5.64
N LEU A 21 -3.85 1.98 5.47
CA LEU A 21 -3.10 1.36 4.37
C LEU A 21 -3.06 -0.16 4.50
N LEU A 22 -2.83 -0.70 5.69
CA LEU A 22 -2.87 -2.15 5.94
C LEU A 22 -4.25 -2.73 5.61
N THR A 23 -5.33 -2.08 6.05
CA THR A 23 -6.70 -2.50 5.70
C THR A 23 -6.92 -2.47 4.20
N SER A 24 -6.49 -1.41 3.53
CA SER A 24 -6.64 -1.27 2.07
C SER A 24 -5.85 -2.35 1.32
N MET A 25 -4.65 -2.70 1.80
CA MET A 25 -3.85 -3.76 1.22
C MET A 25 -4.44 -5.16 1.45
N ALA A 26 -5.08 -5.39 2.60
CA ALA A 26 -5.83 -6.62 2.83
C ALA A 26 -6.97 -6.79 1.79
N VAL A 27 -7.68 -5.71 1.45
CA VAL A 27 -8.73 -5.72 0.42
C VAL A 27 -8.16 -6.04 -0.96
N VAL A 28 -7.06 -5.39 -1.37
CA VAL A 28 -6.39 -5.67 -2.65
C VAL A 28 -5.94 -7.12 -2.73
N THR A 29 -5.36 -7.65 -1.64
CA THR A 29 -4.87 -9.03 -1.57
C THR A 29 -6.02 -10.02 -1.70
N ALA A 30 -7.08 -9.83 -0.91
CA ALA A 30 -8.27 -10.67 -0.96
C ALA A 30 -8.93 -10.63 -2.34
N GLY A 31 -9.10 -9.44 -2.93
CA GLY A 31 -9.67 -9.28 -4.28
C GLY A 31 -8.84 -9.97 -5.35
N THR A 32 -7.50 -9.90 -5.25
CA THR A 32 -6.59 -10.60 -6.18
C THR A 32 -6.70 -12.11 -6.05
N MET A 33 -6.75 -12.63 -4.82
CA MET A 33 -6.94 -14.06 -4.56
C MET A 33 -8.27 -14.56 -5.10
N THR A 34 -9.37 -13.86 -4.82
CA THR A 34 -10.70 -14.20 -5.34
C THR A 34 -10.74 -14.17 -6.87
N LEU A 35 -10.15 -13.16 -7.50
CA LEU A 35 -10.08 -13.07 -8.96
C LEU A 35 -9.27 -14.23 -9.55
N TRP A 36 -8.18 -14.63 -8.91
CA TRP A 36 -7.37 -15.76 -9.33
C TRP A 36 -8.12 -17.09 -9.20
N GLU A 37 -8.74 -17.34 -8.04
CA GLU A 37 -9.49 -18.57 -7.76
C GLU A 37 -10.65 -18.78 -8.75
N HIS A 38 -11.31 -17.70 -9.16
CA HIS A 38 -12.47 -17.74 -10.06
C HIS A 38 -12.14 -17.32 -11.48
N TRP A 39 -10.86 -17.22 -11.85
CA TRP A 39 -10.46 -16.69 -13.14
C TRP A 39 -11.18 -17.39 -14.30
N SER A 40 -11.15 -18.73 -14.31
CA SER A 40 -11.76 -19.56 -15.34
C SER A 40 -13.29 -19.43 -15.44
N ASP A 41 -13.96 -19.08 -14.33
CA ASP A 41 -15.43 -18.98 -14.26
C ASP A 41 -15.96 -17.65 -14.80
N LEU A 42 -15.07 -16.67 -14.99
CA LEU A 42 -15.42 -15.33 -15.45
C LEU A 42 -15.29 -15.22 -16.97
N SER A 43 -16.16 -14.43 -17.61
CA SER A 43 -15.93 -14.01 -18.99
C SER A 43 -14.69 -13.11 -19.07
N PRO A 44 -13.98 -13.05 -20.21
CA PRO A 44 -12.81 -12.19 -20.38
C PRO A 44 -13.07 -10.73 -19.99
N GLU A 45 -14.20 -10.17 -20.40
CA GLU A 45 -14.57 -8.77 -20.14
C GLU A 45 -14.73 -8.52 -18.64
N LYS A 46 -15.26 -9.51 -17.91
CA LYS A 46 -15.44 -9.41 -16.46
C LYS A 46 -14.12 -9.56 -15.71
N ARG A 47 -13.17 -10.36 -16.23
CA ARG A 47 -11.81 -10.46 -15.69
C ARG A 47 -11.10 -9.11 -15.80
N ASP A 48 -11.12 -8.52 -16.99
CA ASP A 48 -10.45 -7.25 -17.27
C ASP A 48 -11.02 -6.14 -16.39
N TYR A 49 -12.35 -6.03 -16.32
CA TYR A 49 -13.03 -5.08 -15.45
C TYR A 49 -12.63 -5.23 -13.96
N LEU A 50 -12.63 -6.44 -13.43
CA LEU A 50 -12.26 -6.68 -12.03
C LEU A 50 -10.77 -6.41 -11.78
N PHE A 51 -9.92 -6.78 -12.73
CA PHE A 51 -8.48 -6.54 -12.66
C PHE A 51 -8.15 -5.05 -12.66
N GLU A 52 -8.78 -4.26 -13.54
CA GLU A 52 -8.63 -2.80 -13.57
C GLU A 52 -9.03 -2.17 -12.22
N ARG A 53 -10.10 -2.66 -11.59
CA ARG A 53 -10.48 -2.15 -10.25
C ARG A 53 -9.47 -2.50 -9.19
N ILE A 54 -8.92 -3.71 -9.20
CA ILE A 54 -7.85 -4.11 -8.26
C ILE A 54 -6.62 -3.23 -8.46
N LEU A 55 -6.23 -2.95 -9.71
CA LEU A 55 -5.12 -2.04 -10.04
C LEU A 55 -5.37 -0.63 -9.49
N ALA A 56 -6.56 -0.07 -9.67
CA ALA A 56 -6.89 1.24 -9.14
C ALA A 56 -6.79 1.30 -7.60
N HIS A 57 -7.19 0.23 -6.89
CA HIS A 57 -7.04 0.17 -5.44
C HIS A 57 -5.57 0.03 -5.03
N ALA A 58 -4.78 -0.76 -5.76
CA ALA A 58 -3.35 -0.90 -5.51
C ALA A 58 -2.59 0.42 -5.72
N GLU A 59 -2.98 1.21 -6.71
CA GLU A 59 -2.39 2.54 -6.97
C GLU A 59 -2.65 3.51 -5.80
N VAL A 60 -3.88 3.60 -5.31
CA VAL A 60 -4.23 4.42 -4.14
C VAL A 60 -3.41 4.03 -2.90
N VAL A 61 -3.22 2.72 -2.67
CA VAL A 61 -2.38 2.24 -1.56
C VAL A 61 -0.91 2.61 -1.79
N GLY A 62 -0.42 2.48 -3.03
CA GLY A 62 0.93 2.86 -3.41
C GLY A 62 1.23 4.34 -3.19
N ASP A 63 0.29 5.22 -3.56
CA ASP A 63 0.42 6.67 -3.34
C ASP A 63 0.42 7.00 -1.85
N GLY A 64 -0.49 6.42 -1.06
CA GLY A 64 -0.50 6.64 0.39
C GLY A 64 0.76 6.11 1.10
N LEU A 65 1.34 5.00 0.63
CA LEU A 65 2.65 4.52 1.09
C LEU A 65 3.77 5.49 0.72
N ARG A 66 3.73 6.08 -0.47
CA ARG A 66 4.72 7.09 -0.91
C ARG A 66 4.64 8.36 -0.06
N ASP A 67 3.42 8.82 0.24
CA ASP A 67 3.20 9.98 1.10
C ASP A 67 3.72 9.72 2.52
N LEU A 68 3.48 8.53 3.08
CA LEU A 68 4.09 8.12 4.34
C LEU A 68 5.61 8.09 4.27
N ALA A 69 6.16 7.56 3.17
CA ALA A 69 7.60 7.44 2.98
C ALA A 69 8.31 8.80 2.91
N GLN A 70 7.67 9.84 2.37
CA GLN A 70 8.22 11.20 2.33
C GLN A 70 8.41 11.82 3.72
N GLY A 71 7.67 11.37 4.73
CA GLY A 71 7.80 11.82 6.12
C GLY A 71 8.83 11.02 6.94
N LEU A 72 9.49 10.01 6.35
CA LEU A 72 10.37 9.12 7.10
C LEU A 72 11.75 9.75 7.40
N PRO A 73 12.36 9.44 8.55
CA PRO A 73 13.76 9.76 8.80
C PRO A 73 14.66 9.18 7.70
N GLU A 74 15.71 9.91 7.31
CA GLU A 74 16.60 9.58 6.19
C GLU A 74 17.20 8.15 6.29
N ALA A 75 17.49 7.68 7.49
CA ALA A 75 17.95 6.31 7.72
C ALA A 75 16.92 5.25 7.29
N VAL A 76 15.63 5.48 7.56
CA VAL A 76 14.55 4.55 7.19
C VAL A 76 14.28 4.61 5.68
N ALA A 77 14.33 5.81 5.09
CA ALA A 77 14.22 5.97 3.64
C ALA A 77 15.36 5.25 2.89
N ALA A 78 16.58 5.30 3.42
CA ALA A 78 17.74 4.61 2.85
C ALA A 78 17.59 3.07 2.89
N GLU A 79 17.05 2.51 3.98
CA GLU A 79 16.75 1.08 4.10
C GLU A 79 15.65 0.63 3.11
N LEU A 80 14.58 1.41 2.97
CA LEU A 80 13.52 1.13 2.00
C LEU A 80 14.05 1.16 0.56
N ALA A 81 14.83 2.17 0.20
CA ALA A 81 15.46 2.28 -1.12
C ALA A 81 16.49 1.16 -1.38
N ALA A 82 17.12 0.61 -0.33
CA ALA A 82 17.97 -0.57 -0.45
C ALA A 82 17.14 -1.83 -0.76
N ASN A 83 15.99 -2.02 -0.12
CA ASN A 83 15.10 -3.16 -0.37
C ASN A 83 14.48 -3.13 -1.77
N GLU A 84 14.08 -1.96 -2.28
CA GLU A 84 13.56 -1.82 -3.65
C GLU A 84 14.59 -2.22 -4.72
N ARG A 85 15.88 -1.89 -4.51
CA ARG A 85 16.98 -2.29 -5.41
C ARG A 85 17.25 -3.80 -5.45
N HIS A 86 16.84 -4.53 -4.42
CA HIS A 86 16.99 -5.99 -4.37
C HIS A 86 15.82 -6.76 -5.00
N ARG A 87 14.79 -6.07 -5.51
CA ARG A 87 13.69 -6.75 -6.22
C ARG A 87 14.20 -7.24 -7.57
N PRO A 88 14.28 -8.57 -7.82
CA PRO A 88 14.73 -9.08 -9.11
C PRO A 88 13.78 -8.59 -10.21
N ALA A 89 14.34 -8.22 -11.36
CA ALA A 89 13.57 -7.90 -12.55
C ALA A 89 12.63 -9.08 -12.82
N ARG A 90 11.31 -8.85 -12.71
CA ARG A 90 10.31 -9.85 -13.06
C ARG A 90 10.40 -10.04 -14.57
N HIS A 91 11.01 -11.16 -14.97
CA HIS A 91 10.95 -11.71 -16.32
C HIS A 91 9.57 -12.32 -16.60
#